data_AF-A0A7L6BDX1-F1
#
_entry.id   AF-A0A7L6BDX1-F1
#
_cell.length_a   1.000
_cell.length_b   1.000
_cell.length_c   1.000
_cell.angle_alpha   90.00
_cell.angle_beta   90.00
_cell.angle_gamma   90.00
#
_symmetry.space_group_name_H-M   'P 1'
#
loop_
_entity.id
_entity.type
_entity.pdbx_description
1 polymer ?
#
loop_
_entity_poly.entity_id
_entity_poly.type
_entity_poly.pdbx_seq_one_letter_code
_entity_poly.pdbx_strand_id
1 'polypeptide(L)'
;MSGYSTRRRGVRTDHEGTSVQDDYPATVRVRGLVVPALLLVLLREGRWNHPGEPAVARLMPWFHDPLDFLGSTEQMEQESQSLDRLIQDDEMAELFHLAREPTATGPVELPWLDVDRAFFIAMAQYAGDDTALALDYRTSSADPRVVASDVWTNSAPYTWRTVAETFSEFVAELRLDGADAEPAAG
;
A
#
# COMPACT_ATOMS: atom_id res chain seq x y z
N MET A 1 -7.41 -63.20 -53.82
CA MET A 1 -7.94 -62.34 -54.90
C MET A 1 -7.72 -60.88 -54.50
N SER A 2 -7.30 -60.08 -55.47
CA SER A 2 -7.04 -58.62 -55.50
C SER A 2 -7.56 -57.78 -54.32
N GLY A 3 -6.83 -56.85 -53.70
CA GLY A 3 -5.75 -56.01 -54.20
C GLY A 3 -6.32 -54.64 -54.63
N TYR A 4 -6.00 -53.56 -53.90
CA TYR A 4 -5.64 -52.25 -54.46
C TYR A 4 -4.92 -51.38 -53.40
N SER A 5 -3.70 -50.99 -53.79
CA SER A 5 -2.80 -49.95 -53.25
C SER A 5 -3.48 -48.56 -53.36
N THR A 6 -3.20 -47.54 -52.53
CA THR A 6 -2.13 -46.55 -52.77
C THR A 6 -1.85 -45.60 -51.58
N ARG A 7 -0.54 -45.41 -51.35
CA ARG A 7 0.28 -44.34 -50.71
C ARG A 7 -0.38 -42.94 -50.63
N ARG A 8 -0.03 -41.99 -49.74
CA ARG A 8 1.27 -41.41 -49.30
C ARG A 8 1.02 -40.59 -48.01
N ARG A 9 1.86 -40.69 -46.98
CA ARG A 9 2.97 -39.76 -46.61
C ARG A 9 2.55 -38.28 -46.49
N GLY A 10 2.54 -37.79 -45.24
CA GLY A 10 2.53 -36.37 -44.89
C GLY A 10 2.90 -36.21 -43.42
N VAL A 11 4.21 -36.19 -43.15
CA VAL A 11 4.76 -35.62 -41.91
C VAL A 11 4.47 -34.13 -41.95
N ARG A 12 3.86 -33.61 -40.90
CA ARG A 12 4.03 -32.23 -40.45
C ARG A 12 4.05 -32.26 -38.93
N THR A 13 5.26 -32.43 -38.39
CA THR A 13 5.67 -31.69 -37.19
C THR A 13 5.40 -30.22 -37.49
N ASP A 14 4.74 -29.54 -36.54
CA ASP A 14 4.82 -28.11 -36.21
C ASP A 14 3.68 -27.83 -35.21
N HIS A 15 3.91 -28.10 -33.94
CA HIS A 15 3.14 -27.48 -32.84
C HIS A 15 4.17 -26.88 -31.87
N GLU A 16 4.83 -25.82 -32.35
CA GLU A 16 5.24 -24.73 -31.50
C GLU A 16 3.97 -24.09 -30.94
N GLY A 17 3.45 -24.69 -29.87
CA GLY A 17 2.55 -24.00 -28.95
C GLY A 17 3.40 -23.06 -28.11
N THR A 18 3.90 -21.99 -28.71
CA THR A 18 4.38 -20.83 -27.95
C THR A 18 3.15 -20.27 -27.25
N SER A 19 2.90 -20.72 -26.02
CA SER A 19 2.11 -19.97 -25.08
C SER A 19 2.82 -18.63 -24.93
N VAL A 20 2.30 -17.61 -25.61
CA VAL A 20 2.56 -16.23 -25.25
C VAL A 20 1.90 -16.09 -23.88
N GLN A 21 2.68 -16.40 -22.86
CA GLN A 21 2.38 -16.05 -21.49
C GLN A 21 2.47 -14.53 -21.52
N ASP A 22 1.31 -13.87 -21.59
CA ASP A 22 1.23 -12.43 -21.55
C ASP A 22 2.04 -11.97 -20.33
N ASP A 23 3.20 -11.39 -20.61
CA ASP A 23 4.19 -10.92 -19.65
C ASP A 23 3.69 -9.59 -19.06
N TYR A 24 2.44 -9.59 -18.58
CA TYR A 24 1.93 -8.53 -17.73
C TYR A 24 2.79 -8.57 -16.47
N PRO A 25 3.49 -7.46 -16.12
CA PRO A 25 4.27 -7.44 -14.89
C PRO A 25 3.34 -7.85 -13.74
N ALA A 26 3.77 -8.87 -12.98
CA ALA A 26 2.99 -9.39 -11.87
C ALA A 26 2.55 -8.24 -10.97
N THR A 27 1.24 -8.17 -10.68
CA THR A 27 0.71 -7.15 -9.77
C THR A 27 1.35 -7.33 -8.39
N VAL A 28 2.13 -6.33 -7.98
CA VAL A 28 2.78 -6.33 -6.66
C VAL A 28 1.73 -6.14 -5.57
N ARG A 29 1.84 -6.91 -4.50
CA ARG A 29 0.89 -6.89 -3.38
C ARG A 29 1.61 -6.82 -2.05
N VAL A 30 0.98 -6.15 -1.09
CA VAL A 30 1.33 -6.14 0.33
C VAL A 30 0.07 -6.54 1.09
N ARG A 31 0.15 -7.56 1.95
CA ARG A 31 -0.99 -8.15 2.68
C ARG A 31 -2.15 -8.55 1.75
N GLY A 32 -1.82 -8.98 0.53
CA GLY A 32 -2.80 -9.29 -0.51
C GLY A 32 -3.47 -8.08 -1.15
N LEU A 33 -3.18 -6.84 -0.72
CA LEU A 33 -3.68 -5.59 -1.30
C LEU A 33 -2.77 -5.12 -2.43
N VAL A 34 -3.34 -4.57 -3.50
CA VAL A 34 -2.57 -4.11 -4.66
C VAL A 34 -1.80 -2.84 -4.31
N VAL A 35 -0.48 -2.85 -4.48
CA VAL A 35 0.33 -1.65 -4.27
C VAL A 35 0.02 -0.62 -5.36
N PRO A 36 -0.27 0.66 -5.03
CA PRO A 36 -0.58 1.66 -6.04
C PRO A 36 0.58 1.82 -7.03
N ALA A 37 0.27 1.94 -8.32
CA ALA A 37 1.29 2.08 -9.36
C ALA A 37 2.22 3.28 -9.13
N LEU A 38 1.67 4.37 -8.60
CA LEU A 38 2.44 5.56 -8.22
C LEU A 38 3.48 5.25 -7.14
N LEU A 39 3.12 4.47 -6.11
CA LEU A 39 4.04 4.10 -5.05
C LEU A 39 5.19 3.24 -5.59
N LEU A 40 4.88 2.29 -6.48
CA LEU A 40 5.91 1.47 -7.16
C LEU A 40 6.88 2.33 -7.98
N VAL A 41 6.39 3.35 -8.67
CA VAL A 41 7.23 4.31 -9.41
C VAL A 41 8.13 5.09 -8.46
N LEU A 42 7.58 5.62 -7.36
CA LEU A 42 8.34 6.39 -6.37
C LEU A 42 9.42 5.54 -5.69
N LEU A 43 9.10 4.29 -5.33
CA LEU A 43 10.06 3.34 -4.75
C LEU A 43 11.20 3.02 -5.73
N ARG A 44 10.86 2.68 -6.98
CA ARG A 44 11.84 2.36 -8.04
C ARG A 44 12.80 3.54 -8.30
N GLU A 45 12.29 4.75 -8.21
CA GLU A 45 13.06 5.98 -8.49
C GLU A 45 13.73 6.55 -7.24
N GLY A 46 13.60 5.90 -6.07
CA GLY A 46 14.15 6.39 -4.81
C GLY A 46 13.51 7.68 -4.32
N ARG A 47 12.33 8.02 -4.84
CA ARG A 47 11.56 9.23 -4.50
C ARG A 47 10.60 9.02 -3.33
N TRP A 48 10.30 7.77 -2.99
CA TRP A 48 9.60 7.45 -1.74
C TRP A 48 10.59 7.52 -0.57
N ASN A 49 10.79 8.73 -0.05
CA ASN A 49 11.68 9.05 1.06
C ASN A 49 11.06 10.20 1.87
N HIS A 50 11.51 10.40 3.11
CA HIS A 50 10.97 11.44 3.98
C HIS A 50 11.08 12.83 3.31
N PRO A 51 9.97 13.56 3.11
CA PRO A 51 9.93 14.86 2.41
C PRO A 51 10.43 16.04 3.27
N GLY A 52 11.08 15.75 4.40
CA GLY A 52 11.37 16.70 5.49
C GLY A 52 10.17 17.03 6.38
N GLU A 53 10.46 17.31 7.65
CA GLU A 53 9.46 17.67 8.68
C GLU A 53 8.53 18.82 8.28
N PRO A 54 8.99 19.91 7.63
CA PRO A 54 8.09 21.00 7.25
C PRO A 54 7.02 20.60 6.24
N ALA A 55 7.25 19.56 5.42
CA ALA A 55 6.24 19.06 4.49
C ALA A 55 5.19 18.24 5.22
N VAL A 56 5.63 17.35 6.12
CA VAL A 56 4.76 16.53 6.98
C VAL A 56 3.88 17.42 7.86
N ALA A 57 4.47 18.41 8.55
CA ALA A 57 3.74 19.32 9.44
C ALA A 57 2.71 20.22 8.73
N ARG A 58 2.87 20.50 7.43
CA ARG A 58 1.85 21.22 6.64
C ARG A 58 0.61 20.37 6.43
N LEU A 59 0.80 19.08 6.13
CA LEU A 59 -0.30 18.14 5.88
C LEU A 59 -0.96 17.68 7.17
N MET A 60 -0.15 17.43 8.21
CA MET A 60 -0.58 16.86 9.48
C MET A 60 -0.03 17.72 10.62
N PRO A 61 -0.55 18.93 10.85
CA PRO A 61 -0.05 19.83 11.90
C PRO A 61 -0.24 19.29 13.33
N TRP A 62 -1.00 18.22 13.47
CA TRP A 62 -1.30 17.51 14.71
C TRP A 62 -0.38 16.30 14.95
N PHE A 63 0.44 15.92 13.96
CA PHE A 63 1.36 14.78 14.04
C PHE A 63 2.73 15.26 14.47
N HIS A 64 3.25 14.74 15.58
CA HIS A 64 4.48 15.27 16.21
C HIS A 64 5.67 14.33 16.18
N ASP A 65 5.46 13.02 15.98
CA ASP A 65 6.55 12.06 15.92
C ASP A 65 7.17 12.04 14.51
N PRO A 66 8.50 11.87 14.40
CA PRO A 66 9.14 11.73 13.10
C PRO A 66 8.78 10.38 12.47
N LEU A 67 8.65 10.38 11.15
CA LEU A 67 8.20 9.21 10.37
C LEU A 67 9.31 8.68 9.49
N ASP A 68 9.58 7.38 9.57
CA ASP A 68 10.38 6.68 8.57
C ASP A 68 9.48 6.16 7.44
N PHE A 69 9.77 6.58 6.21
CA PHE A 69 9.03 6.17 5.01
C PHE A 69 9.55 4.80 4.56
N LEU A 70 8.69 3.78 4.57
CA LEU A 70 9.09 2.40 4.29
C LEU A 70 9.56 2.27 2.83
N GLY A 71 10.85 2.01 2.64
CA GLY A 71 11.54 2.12 1.35
C GLY A 71 11.39 0.93 0.42
N SER A 72 10.64 -0.10 0.80
CA SER A 72 10.34 -1.25 -0.06
C SER A 72 9.02 -1.93 0.29
N THR A 73 8.46 -2.68 -0.65
CA THR A 73 7.23 -3.47 -0.42
C THR A 73 7.44 -4.58 0.60
N GLU A 74 8.66 -5.11 0.72
CA GLU A 74 9.03 -6.09 1.74
C GLU A 74 9.02 -5.47 3.15
N GLN A 75 9.51 -4.23 3.29
CA GLN A 75 9.43 -3.49 4.56
C GLN A 75 7.98 -3.19 4.91
N MET A 76 7.16 -2.74 3.95
CA MET A 76 5.73 -2.53 4.16
C MET A 76 5.02 -3.80 4.61
N GLU A 77 5.33 -4.94 3.98
CA GLU A 77 4.80 -6.25 4.39
C GLU A 77 5.21 -6.58 5.83
N GLN A 78 6.50 -6.49 6.14
CA GLN A 78 7.05 -6.83 7.45
C GLN A 78 6.45 -5.97 8.56
N GLU A 79 6.46 -4.65 8.42
CA GLU A 79 5.92 -3.74 9.43
C GLU A 79 4.41 -3.91 9.61
N SER A 80 3.71 -4.18 8.52
CA SER A 80 2.26 -4.37 8.57
C SER A 80 1.84 -5.72 9.16
N GLN A 81 2.76 -6.67 9.43
CA GLN A 81 2.45 -7.87 10.22
C GLN A 81 2.07 -7.54 11.66
N SER A 82 2.48 -6.37 12.17
CA SER A 82 2.06 -5.91 13.49
C SER A 82 0.54 -5.75 13.59
N LEU A 83 -0.16 -5.36 12.51
CA LEU A 83 -1.63 -5.30 12.46
C LEU A 83 -2.26 -6.67 12.74
N ASP A 84 -1.72 -7.74 12.16
CA ASP A 84 -2.22 -9.10 12.42
C ASP A 84 -1.95 -9.55 13.84
N ARG A 85 -0.84 -9.12 14.44
CA ARG A 85 -0.52 -9.45 15.83
C ARG A 85 -1.44 -8.71 16.79
N LEU A 86 -1.61 -7.41 16.60
CA LEU A 86 -2.37 -6.52 17.49
C LEU A 86 -3.86 -6.85 17.47
N ILE A 87 -4.43 -7.19 16.30
CA ILE A 87 -5.86 -7.52 16.19
C ILE A 87 -6.25 -8.84 16.88
N GLN A 88 -5.29 -9.70 17.27
CA GLN A 88 -5.59 -10.93 18.02
C GLN A 88 -5.74 -10.70 19.53
N ASP A 89 -5.41 -9.50 20.02
CA ASP A 89 -5.49 -9.12 21.42
C ASP A 89 -6.54 -8.02 21.56
N ASP A 90 -7.67 -8.32 22.18
CA ASP A 90 -8.82 -7.40 22.28
C ASP A 90 -8.45 -6.07 22.94
N GLU A 91 -7.57 -6.08 23.96
CA GLU A 91 -7.13 -4.86 24.66
C GLU A 91 -6.28 -3.99 23.75
N MET A 92 -5.36 -4.61 22.99
CA MET A 92 -4.54 -3.90 22.02
C MET A 92 -5.36 -3.42 20.81
N ALA A 93 -6.30 -4.24 20.32
CA ALA A 93 -7.19 -3.87 19.23
C ALA A 93 -8.04 -2.66 19.60
N GLU A 94 -8.57 -2.61 20.83
CA GLU A 94 -9.31 -1.45 21.33
C GLU A 94 -8.40 -0.23 21.53
N LEU A 95 -7.20 -0.41 22.11
CA LEU A 95 -6.23 0.66 22.33
C LEU A 95 -5.80 1.34 21.03
N PHE A 96 -5.58 0.55 19.97
CA PHE A 96 -5.12 1.02 18.65
C PHE A 96 -6.26 1.30 17.65
N HIS A 97 -7.52 1.22 18.10
CA HIS A 97 -8.73 1.28 17.27
C HIS A 97 -8.59 0.46 15.98
N LEU A 98 -8.28 -0.82 16.12
CA LEU A 98 -8.17 -1.79 15.04
C LEU A 98 -9.44 -2.66 15.00
N ALA A 99 -9.93 -2.93 13.80
CA ALA A 99 -11.07 -3.81 13.58
C ALA A 99 -10.85 -4.67 12.33
N ARG A 100 -11.69 -5.68 12.15
CA ARG A 100 -11.73 -6.55 10.96
C ARG A 100 -13.16 -6.67 10.48
N GLU A 101 -13.39 -6.49 9.18
CA GLU A 101 -14.71 -6.76 8.60
C GLU A 101 -15.00 -8.27 8.46
N PRO A 102 -16.28 -8.70 8.57
CA PRO A 102 -17.44 -7.89 8.94
C PRO A 102 -17.56 -7.69 10.46
N THR A 103 -17.99 -6.50 10.89
CA THR A 103 -18.37 -6.28 12.30
C THR A 103 -19.87 -6.52 12.50
N ALA A 104 -20.29 -6.76 13.74
CA ALA A 104 -21.70 -6.92 14.09
C ALA A 104 -22.54 -5.65 13.86
N THR A 105 -21.90 -4.48 13.76
CA THR A 105 -22.55 -3.16 13.73
C THR A 105 -22.55 -2.50 12.34
N GLY A 106 -21.88 -3.09 11.35
CA GLY A 106 -21.81 -2.56 9.99
C GLY A 106 -20.39 -2.54 9.42
N PRO A 107 -20.16 -1.78 8.34
CA PRO A 107 -18.81 -1.53 7.83
C PRO A 107 -17.92 -0.90 8.90
N VAL A 108 -16.62 -1.21 8.86
CA VAL A 108 -15.64 -0.54 9.74
C VAL A 108 -15.44 0.88 9.20
N GLU A 109 -15.66 1.89 10.04
CA GLU A 109 -15.46 3.30 9.73
C GLU A 109 -14.39 3.93 10.62
N LEU A 110 -13.80 5.05 10.18
CA LEU A 110 -12.94 5.85 11.06
C LEU A 110 -13.73 6.28 12.31
N PRO A 111 -13.12 6.29 13.51
CA PRO A 111 -11.69 6.25 13.77
C PRO A 111 -11.06 4.84 13.83
N TRP A 112 -11.79 3.78 13.47
CA TRP A 112 -11.26 2.42 13.43
C TRP A 112 -10.59 2.11 12.08
N LEU A 113 -9.41 1.49 12.15
CA LEU A 113 -8.70 0.97 10.98
C LEU A 113 -9.12 -0.49 10.71
N ASP A 114 -9.56 -0.77 9.49
CA ASP A 114 -9.80 -2.14 9.03
C ASP A 114 -8.46 -2.79 8.64
N VAL A 115 -7.98 -3.72 9.46
CA VAL A 115 -6.64 -4.34 9.30
C VAL A 115 -6.51 -5.20 8.04
N ASP A 116 -7.63 -5.62 7.46
CA ASP A 116 -7.66 -6.40 6.21
C ASP A 116 -7.69 -5.51 4.97
N ARG A 117 -7.94 -4.21 5.15
CA ARG A 117 -8.00 -3.19 4.09
C ARG A 117 -6.97 -2.09 4.26
N ALA A 118 -5.91 -2.35 5.03
CA ALA A 118 -4.83 -1.40 5.20
C ALA A 118 -3.45 -2.06 5.26
N PHE A 119 -2.44 -1.28 4.87
CA PHE A 119 -1.04 -1.58 5.17
C PHE A 119 -0.26 -0.28 5.38
N PHE A 120 0.83 -0.37 6.14
CA PHE A 120 1.69 0.77 6.49
C PHE A 120 2.62 1.18 5.36
N ILE A 121 2.79 2.49 5.20
CA ILE A 121 3.69 3.12 4.23
C ILE A 121 4.73 4.03 4.88
N ALA A 122 4.49 4.44 6.13
CA ALA A 122 5.48 5.04 7.01
C ALA A 122 5.19 4.64 8.46
N MET A 123 6.22 4.53 9.28
CA MET A 123 6.15 4.16 10.70
C MET A 123 6.92 5.19 11.51
N ALA A 124 6.68 5.25 12.82
CA ALA A 124 7.47 6.10 13.67
C ALA A 124 8.96 5.73 13.61
N GLN A 125 9.82 6.75 13.57
CA GLN A 125 11.27 6.56 13.44
C GLN A 125 11.90 5.95 14.69
N TYR A 126 11.36 6.24 15.88
CA TYR A 126 11.92 5.79 17.15
C TYR A 126 11.06 4.71 17.79
N ALA A 127 11.71 3.68 18.34
CA ALA A 127 11.02 2.63 19.07
C ALA A 127 10.33 3.22 20.32
N GLY A 128 9.05 2.90 20.49
CA GLY A 128 8.21 3.41 21.57
C GLY A 128 7.30 4.56 21.13
N ASP A 129 7.55 5.16 19.96
CA ASP A 129 6.58 6.01 19.28
C ASP A 129 5.60 5.09 18.55
N ASP A 130 4.34 5.11 18.96
CA ASP A 130 3.32 4.17 18.50
C ASP A 130 2.50 4.75 17.34
N THR A 131 3.19 5.32 16.35
CA THR A 131 2.54 6.09 15.28
C THR A 131 2.90 5.59 13.87
N ALA A 132 1.95 5.71 12.94
CA ALA A 132 2.08 5.16 11.59
C ALA A 132 1.20 5.89 10.57
N LEU A 133 1.59 5.80 9.30
CA LEU A 133 0.76 6.13 8.13
C LEU A 133 0.41 4.83 7.39
N ALA A 134 -0.86 4.73 7.00
CA ALA A 134 -1.37 3.61 6.24
C ALA A 134 -2.07 4.05 4.96
N LEU A 135 -2.02 3.19 3.94
CA LEU A 135 -2.98 3.21 2.86
C LEU A 135 -4.23 2.48 3.30
N ASP A 136 -5.39 3.09 3.09
CA ASP A 136 -6.68 2.52 3.46
C ASP A 136 -7.56 2.34 2.22
N TYR A 137 -7.82 1.08 1.90
CA TYR A 137 -8.43 0.60 0.67
C TYR A 137 -9.96 0.62 0.71
N ARG A 138 -10.58 1.11 1.80
CA ARG A 138 -12.04 1.24 1.89
C ARG A 138 -12.62 2.21 0.86
N THR A 139 -11.83 3.15 0.34
CA THR A 139 -12.28 4.14 -0.67
C THR A 139 -11.97 3.74 -2.11
N SER A 140 -10.81 3.15 -2.38
CA SER A 140 -10.35 2.82 -3.73
C SER A 140 -9.27 1.75 -3.70
N SER A 141 -9.33 0.81 -4.65
CA SER A 141 -8.32 -0.24 -4.79
C SER A 141 -7.08 0.19 -5.56
N ALA A 142 -7.16 1.30 -6.31
CA ALA A 142 -6.08 1.79 -7.16
C ALA A 142 -5.40 3.06 -6.62
N ASP A 143 -6.17 3.88 -5.89
CA ASP A 143 -5.73 5.15 -5.32
C ASP A 143 -6.36 5.32 -3.92
N PRO A 144 -5.97 4.45 -2.96
CA PRO A 144 -6.55 4.44 -1.62
C PRO A 144 -6.32 5.76 -0.90
N ARG A 145 -7.14 6.07 0.11
CA ARG A 145 -6.90 7.23 0.97
C ARG A 145 -5.66 7.01 1.84
N VAL A 146 -5.08 8.08 2.35
CA VAL A 146 -3.99 8.02 3.33
C VAL A 146 -4.54 8.38 4.70
N VAL A 147 -4.27 7.52 5.69
CA VAL A 147 -4.64 7.74 7.09
C VAL A 147 -3.40 7.69 7.98
N ALA A 148 -3.47 8.38 9.11
CA ALA A 148 -2.42 8.35 10.13
C ALA A 148 -3.05 8.15 11.52
N SER A 149 -2.30 7.48 12.40
CA SER A 149 -2.65 7.34 13.81
C SER A 149 -2.50 8.68 14.53
N ASP A 150 -3.52 9.09 15.28
CA ASP A 150 -3.58 10.32 16.06
C ASP A 150 -3.70 9.98 17.55
N VAL A 151 -2.64 10.33 18.27
CA VAL A 151 -2.48 10.14 19.72
C VAL A 151 -2.45 11.46 20.48
N TRP A 152 -2.51 12.58 19.77
CA TRP A 152 -2.24 13.90 20.33
C TRP A 152 -3.50 14.75 20.48
N THR A 153 -4.48 14.58 19.60
CA THR A 153 -5.67 15.45 19.61
C THR A 153 -6.72 15.05 20.62
N ASN A 154 -6.79 13.76 21.00
CA ASN A 154 -7.77 13.23 21.93
C ASN A 154 -7.08 12.60 23.14
N SER A 155 -7.66 12.79 24.33
CA SER A 155 -7.19 12.16 25.58
C SER A 155 -7.59 10.67 25.72
N ALA A 156 -8.04 10.05 24.62
CA ALA A 156 -8.65 8.72 24.54
C ALA A 156 -7.83 7.84 23.55
N PRO A 157 -8.16 6.55 23.34
CA PRO A 157 -7.27 5.62 22.63
C PRO A 157 -6.95 6.08 21.19
N TYR A 158 -5.86 5.55 20.63
CA TYR A 158 -5.23 5.94 19.37
C TYR A 158 -6.27 5.96 18.25
N THR A 159 -6.58 7.11 17.67
CA THR A 159 -7.57 7.19 16.59
C THR A 159 -6.93 7.19 15.21
N TRP A 160 -7.60 6.68 14.18
CA TRP A 160 -7.14 6.85 12.80
C TRP A 160 -7.84 8.03 12.14
N ARG A 161 -7.07 8.89 11.47
CA ARG A 161 -7.56 10.10 10.81
C ARG A 161 -7.10 10.19 9.37
N THR A 162 -7.99 10.63 8.48
CA THR A 162 -7.63 10.93 7.09
C THR A 162 -6.60 12.06 7.02
N VAL A 163 -5.54 11.82 6.26
CA VAL A 163 -4.50 12.80 5.90
C VAL A 163 -4.78 13.37 4.51
N ALA A 164 -5.12 12.49 3.56
CA ALA A 164 -5.51 12.84 2.20
C ALA A 164 -6.57 11.86 1.71
N GLU A 165 -7.49 12.31 0.86
CA GLU A 165 -8.58 11.48 0.34
C GLU A 165 -8.09 10.44 -0.67
N THR A 166 -6.92 10.68 -1.27
CA THR A 166 -6.24 9.78 -2.19
C THR A 166 -4.73 9.77 -1.97
N PHE A 167 -4.07 8.68 -2.36
CA PHE A 167 -2.63 8.56 -2.30
C PHE A 167 -1.95 9.50 -3.31
N SER A 168 -2.55 9.69 -4.48
CA SER A 168 -2.04 10.64 -5.48
C SER A 168 -2.03 12.08 -4.97
N GLU A 169 -3.10 12.53 -4.29
CA GLU A 169 -3.16 13.84 -3.63
C GLU A 169 -2.08 13.98 -2.56
N PHE A 170 -1.93 12.96 -1.71
CA PHE A 170 -0.88 12.94 -0.68
C PHE A 170 0.52 13.13 -1.27
N VAL A 171 0.85 12.41 -2.34
CA VAL A 171 2.14 12.49 -3.03
C VAL A 171 2.36 13.89 -3.63
N ALA A 172 1.32 14.49 -4.23
CA ALA A 172 1.39 15.82 -4.81
C ALA A 172 1.63 16.90 -3.74
N GLU A 173 0.92 16.84 -2.61
CA GLU A 173 1.09 17.78 -1.50
C GLU A 173 2.47 17.69 -0.83
N LEU A 174 3.03 16.48 -0.79
CA LEU A 174 4.41 16.25 -0.37
C LEU A 174 5.45 16.60 -1.45
N ARG A 175 5.03 16.93 -2.68
CA ARG A 175 5.88 17.25 -3.83
C ARG A 175 6.84 16.13 -4.22
N LEU A 176 6.40 14.88 -4.05
CA LEU A 176 7.19 13.69 -4.39
C LEU A 176 6.99 13.26 -5.87
N ASP A 177 5.98 13.82 -6.54
CA ASP A 177 5.63 13.55 -7.94
C ASP A 177 6.64 14.13 -8.96
N GLY A 178 7.54 15.01 -8.53
CA GLY A 178 8.60 15.59 -9.36
C GLY A 178 8.17 16.81 -10.18
N ALA A 179 7.03 17.42 -9.86
CA ALA A 179 6.52 18.60 -10.58
C ALA A 179 7.36 19.88 -10.36
N ASP A 180 8.22 19.92 -9.32
CA ASP A 180 9.00 21.10 -8.92
C ASP A 180 10.52 21.00 -9.23
N ALA A 181 10.94 20.17 -10.19
CA ALA A 181 12.31 20.25 -10.68
C ALA A 181 12.50 21.60 -11.41
N GLU A 182 12.95 22.64 -10.68
CA GLU A 182 13.44 23.88 -11.29
C GLU A 182 14.44 23.51 -12.40
N PRO A 183 14.30 24.07 -13.61
CA PRO A 183 15.30 23.86 -14.64
C PRO A 183 16.62 24.42 -14.11
N ALA A 184 17.62 23.54 -14.00
CA ALA A 184 18.97 23.94 -13.66
C ALA A 184 19.38 25.12 -14.55
N ALA A 185 19.60 26.27 -13.93
CA ALA A 185 20.11 27.45 -14.62
C ALA A 185 21.45 27.07 -15.27
N GLY A 186 21.48 27.12 -16.60
CA GLY A 186 22.68 26.91 -17.41
C GLY A 186 23.63 28.11 -17.39
#